data_AF-A0A957T5T0-F1
#
_entry.id   AF-A0A957T5T0-F1
#
_cell.length_a   1.000
_cell.length_b   1.000
_cell.length_c   1.000
_cell.angle_alpha   90.00
_cell.angle_beta   90.00
_cell.angle_gamma   90.00
#
_symmetry.space_group_name_H-M   'P 1'
#
loop_
_entity.id
_entity.type
_entity.pdbx_description
1 polymer ?
#
loop_
_entity_poly.entity_id
_entity_poly.type
_entity_poly.pdbx_seq_one_letter_code
_entity_poly.pdbx_strand_id
1 'polypeptide(L)'
;MGSNRVALRWRMIADDADWEQVQNSSAQLNEPAHDLRTINRRRRLLFLLCIFVAAAVVGAVCIWQMAQMGLDQITVDLEDTFTLESWTTPVGTTAVSLPIATDDTLPSAAHVSVDLADFEPRTEQILADVVVNDPALPFSYRETRCYERTDAGLRRAEIGPAFWGEPQQLQSRYFAFRFFRRDGVAVAQAASCLDALYEQLVVLLQLNTAHTVHPIKVDVTSQIPATTLKFGDDGNQWLVIASPALMAIPTTIDDVDYLVQAATVPLVRLLIYDVIDNDMASQRWRPLIEAARLWLFWESGGPLSAWRYDVTSWLYADVEQWASLSLSDRPERYQQFCQMLDGFNLHPLDLSIPLLCNTDTTTAGAAVYIFSTNWPVALDDLAAPLACTKSGDASRLYCLYPPNIPSRLADLAPTASARYDDADEIRRLLAYRAQVVAMTTILEYVTEAYGPSAPVSLIHALDSYEDWDSLLLWVYGVDTATFESGWQEYVARQYGVDADQPTSGAVFIDALARFEADVTVSYGR
;
A
#
# COMPACT_ATOMS: atom_id res chain seq x y z
N MET A 1 -76.77 -16.96 -1.48
CA MET A 1 -75.43 -16.50 -1.90
C MET A 1 -74.65 -17.70 -2.39
N GLY A 2 -74.59 -17.91 -3.71
CA GLY A 2 -73.89 -19.05 -4.34
C GLY A 2 -72.59 -18.57 -4.98
N SER A 3 -71.47 -19.17 -4.58
CA SER A 3 -70.13 -18.90 -5.12
C SER A 3 -69.90 -19.76 -6.36
N ASN A 4 -69.84 -19.13 -7.54
CA ASN A 4 -69.36 -19.77 -8.77
C ASN A 4 -67.83 -19.81 -8.73
N ARG A 5 -67.25 -20.99 -8.48
CA ARG A 5 -65.82 -21.25 -8.74
C ARG A 5 -65.66 -21.74 -10.17
N VAL A 6 -64.95 -20.97 -10.98
CA VAL A 6 -64.49 -21.41 -12.31
C VAL A 6 -63.26 -22.29 -12.10
N ALA A 7 -63.36 -23.57 -12.46
CA ALA A 7 -62.22 -24.49 -12.45
C ALA A 7 -61.43 -24.32 -13.75
N LEU A 8 -60.22 -23.75 -13.67
CA LEU A 8 -59.28 -23.67 -14.78
C LEU A 8 -58.59 -25.03 -14.94
N ARG A 9 -58.77 -25.68 -16.10
CA ARG A 9 -58.10 -26.94 -16.46
C ARG A 9 -57.04 -26.65 -17.51
N TRP A 10 -55.77 -26.69 -17.10
CA TRP A 10 -54.63 -26.53 -18.00
C TRP A 10 -54.33 -27.86 -18.70
N ARG A 11 -54.07 -27.81 -20.01
CA ARG A 11 -53.58 -28.95 -20.81
C ARG A 11 -52.30 -28.49 -21.50
N MET A 12 -51.18 -29.15 -21.21
CA MET A 12 -49.94 -28.97 -21.96
C MET A 12 -50.06 -29.73 -23.29
N ILE A 13 -49.80 -29.02 -24.38
CA ILE A 13 -49.73 -29.58 -25.74
C ILE A 13 -48.23 -29.59 -26.08
N ALA A 14 -47.70 -30.78 -26.36
CA ALA A 14 -46.26 -31.01 -26.46
C ALA A 14 -45.78 -31.30 -27.89
N ASP A 15 -46.69 -31.32 -28.86
CA ASP A 15 -46.39 -31.67 -30.26
C ASP A 15 -46.73 -30.50 -31.18
N ASP A 16 -45.80 -30.12 -32.06
CA ASP A 16 -45.93 -28.99 -32.98
C ASP A 16 -47.00 -29.26 -34.05
N ALA A 17 -47.33 -30.54 -34.32
CA ALA A 17 -48.43 -30.90 -35.22
C ALA A 17 -49.82 -30.64 -34.59
N ASP A 18 -49.94 -30.69 -33.26
CA ASP A 18 -51.19 -30.39 -32.54
C ASP A 18 -51.49 -28.88 -32.48
N TRP A 19 -50.46 -28.04 -32.67
CA TRP A 19 -50.61 -26.58 -32.70
C TRP A 19 -51.48 -26.11 -33.87
N GLU A 20 -51.31 -26.68 -35.06
CA GLU A 20 -52.12 -26.34 -36.24
C GLU A 20 -53.58 -26.79 -36.10
N GLN A 21 -53.83 -27.89 -35.39
CA GLN A 21 -55.20 -28.37 -35.16
C GLN A 21 -55.97 -27.51 -34.14
N VAL A 22 -55.29 -26.93 -33.15
CA VAL A 22 -55.88 -25.96 -32.21
C VAL A 22 -56.12 -24.60 -32.87
N GLN A 23 -55.21 -24.15 -33.74
CA GLN A 23 -55.43 -22.93 -34.54
C GLN A 23 -56.60 -23.08 -35.51
N ASN A 24 -56.73 -24.24 -36.17
CA ASN A 24 -57.82 -24.45 -37.13
C ASN A 24 -59.18 -24.71 -36.45
N SER A 25 -59.21 -25.26 -35.23
CA SER A 25 -60.46 -25.47 -34.47
C SER A 25 -61.01 -24.19 -33.82
N SER A 26 -60.22 -23.12 -33.74
CA SER A 26 -60.67 -21.82 -33.21
C SER A 26 -61.26 -20.90 -34.30
N ALA A 27 -61.21 -21.30 -35.58
CA ALA A 27 -61.70 -20.53 -36.72
C ALA A 27 -63.20 -20.76 -37.06
N GLN A 28 -63.91 -21.65 -36.36
CA GLN A 28 -65.36 -21.88 -36.52
C GLN A 28 -66.13 -21.56 -35.24
N LEU A 29 -66.04 -20.32 -34.78
CA LEU A 29 -67.01 -19.74 -33.86
C LEU A 29 -67.90 -18.79 -34.67
N ASN A 30 -69.14 -19.22 -34.85
CA ASN A 30 -70.27 -18.49 -35.44
C ASN A 30 -70.13 -16.97 -35.26
N GLU A 31 -70.07 -16.21 -36.36
CA GLU A 31 -70.23 -14.76 -36.34
C GLU A 31 -71.58 -14.42 -35.68
N PRO A 32 -71.60 -13.85 -34.46
CA PRO A 32 -72.81 -13.24 -33.96
C PRO A 32 -72.99 -11.94 -34.74
N ALA A 33 -74.19 -11.74 -35.28
CA ALA A 33 -74.61 -10.47 -35.87
C ALA A 33 -74.10 -9.31 -34.98
N HIS A 34 -73.23 -8.49 -35.55
CA HIS A 34 -72.55 -7.40 -34.86
C HIS A 34 -73.58 -6.44 -34.24
N ASP A 35 -73.85 -6.63 -32.94
CA ASP A 35 -74.56 -5.64 -32.14
C ASP A 35 -73.63 -4.43 -32.00
N LEU A 36 -73.92 -3.38 -32.77
CA LEU A 36 -73.22 -2.09 -32.77
C LEU A 36 -73.06 -1.49 -31.35
N ARG A 37 -73.86 -1.94 -30.37
CA ARG A 37 -73.70 -1.54 -28.95
C ARG A 37 -72.45 -2.12 -28.28
N THR A 38 -71.97 -3.30 -28.67
CA THR A 38 -70.76 -3.93 -28.07
C THR A 38 -69.46 -3.30 -28.56
N ILE A 39 -69.42 -2.80 -29.80
CA ILE A 39 -68.27 -2.09 -30.38
C ILE A 39 -68.00 -0.79 -29.63
N ASN A 40 -69.06 -0.03 -29.28
CA ASN A 40 -68.92 1.20 -28.50
C ASN A 40 -68.42 0.97 -27.07
N ARG A 41 -68.78 -0.17 -26.45
CA ARG A 41 -68.27 -0.52 -25.11
C ARG A 41 -66.78 -0.87 -25.15
N ARG A 42 -66.32 -1.61 -26.16
CA ARG A 42 -64.88 -1.91 -26.36
C ARG A 42 -64.07 -0.66 -26.66
N ARG A 43 -64.57 0.25 -27.50
CA ARG A 43 -63.91 1.55 -27.77
C ARG A 43 -63.77 2.40 -26.51
N ARG A 44 -64.82 2.47 -25.67
CA ARG A 44 -64.74 3.19 -24.38
C ARG A 44 -63.74 2.56 -23.42
N LEU A 45 -63.69 1.23 -23.33
CA LEU A 45 -62.72 0.52 -22.48
C LEU A 45 -61.28 0.73 -22.95
N LEU A 46 -61.02 0.64 -24.26
CA LEU A 46 -59.69 0.93 -24.82
C LEU A 46 -59.28 2.38 -24.57
N PHE A 47 -60.19 3.33 -24.72
CA PHE A 47 -59.91 4.74 -24.44
C PHE A 47 -59.57 4.97 -22.95
N LEU A 48 -60.33 4.38 -22.03
CA LEU A 48 -60.03 4.45 -20.60
C LEU A 48 -58.70 3.77 -20.24
N LEU A 49 -58.38 2.64 -20.88
CA LEU A 49 -57.10 1.97 -20.73
C LEU A 49 -55.95 2.87 -21.23
N CYS A 50 -56.09 3.50 -22.39
CA CYS A 50 -55.09 4.44 -22.90
C CYS A 50 -54.89 5.63 -21.95
N ILE A 51 -55.96 6.20 -21.39
CA ILE A 51 -55.86 7.27 -20.39
C ILE A 51 -55.12 6.78 -19.14
N PHE A 52 -55.44 5.59 -18.65
CA PHE A 52 -54.80 5.02 -17.47
C PHE A 52 -53.30 4.78 -17.70
N VAL A 53 -52.93 4.20 -18.85
CA VAL A 53 -51.53 3.99 -19.23
C VAL A 53 -50.81 5.33 -19.39
N ALA A 54 -51.42 6.32 -20.04
CA ALA A 54 -50.82 7.65 -20.16
C ALA A 54 -50.60 8.31 -18.79
N ALA A 55 -51.58 8.22 -17.89
CA ALA A 55 -51.45 8.74 -16.52
C ALA A 55 -50.35 8.00 -15.73
N ALA A 56 -50.25 6.68 -15.88
CA ALA A 56 -49.19 5.88 -15.25
C ALA A 56 -47.79 6.24 -15.77
N VAL A 57 -47.64 6.45 -17.08
CA VAL A 57 -46.38 6.89 -17.69
C VAL A 57 -46.01 8.29 -17.21
N VAL A 58 -46.95 9.25 -17.22
CA VAL A 58 -46.70 10.61 -16.71
C VAL A 58 -46.32 10.56 -15.23
N GLY A 59 -47.03 9.77 -14.42
CA GLY A 59 -46.71 9.58 -13.00
C GLY A 59 -45.30 9.03 -12.79
N ALA A 60 -44.91 7.99 -13.56
CA ALA A 60 -43.57 7.42 -13.50
C ALA A 60 -42.49 8.43 -13.91
N VAL A 61 -42.72 9.23 -14.96
CA VAL A 61 -41.80 10.29 -15.39
C VAL A 61 -41.67 11.39 -14.34
N CYS A 62 -42.76 11.82 -13.71
CA CYS A 62 -42.71 12.81 -12.64
C CYS A 62 -41.94 12.30 -11.42
N ILE A 63 -42.15 11.05 -11.00
CA ILE A 63 -41.39 10.44 -9.89
C ILE A 63 -39.91 10.34 -10.24
N TRP A 64 -39.57 9.93 -11.46
CA TRP A 64 -38.19 9.86 -11.92
C TRP A 64 -37.53 11.25 -11.96
N GLN A 65 -38.21 12.28 -12.47
CA GLN A 65 -37.69 13.66 -12.46
C GLN A 65 -37.47 14.19 -11.04
N MET A 66 -38.39 13.91 -10.10
CA MET A 66 -38.19 14.29 -8.70
C MET A 66 -36.99 13.57 -8.07
N ALA A 67 -36.77 12.31 -8.42
CA ALA A 67 -35.58 11.57 -7.98
C ALA A 67 -34.29 12.17 -8.56
N GLN A 68 -34.27 12.54 -9.85
CA GLN A 68 -33.10 13.18 -10.47
C GLN A 68 -32.78 14.53 -9.83
N MET A 69 -33.77 15.40 -9.62
CA MET A 69 -33.55 16.68 -8.92
C MET A 69 -32.99 16.48 -7.51
N GLY A 70 -33.39 15.41 -6.81
CA GLY A 70 -32.83 15.06 -5.50
C GLY A 70 -31.37 14.62 -5.57
N LEU A 71 -30.98 13.85 -6.60
CA LEU A 71 -29.59 13.44 -6.82
C LEU A 71 -28.70 14.62 -7.24
N ASP A 72 -29.20 15.50 -8.10
CA ASP A 72 -28.51 16.73 -8.50
C ASP A 72 -28.23 17.62 -7.26
N GLN A 73 -29.22 17.78 -6.38
CA GLN A 73 -29.03 18.54 -5.15
C GLN A 73 -28.00 17.89 -4.22
N ILE A 74 -28.01 16.55 -4.06
CA ILE A 74 -27.00 15.84 -3.27
C ILE A 74 -25.60 16.05 -3.83
N THR A 75 -25.46 16.05 -5.16
CA THR A 75 -24.19 16.29 -5.84
C THR A 75 -23.66 17.69 -5.53
N VAL A 76 -24.51 18.72 -5.66
CA VAL A 76 -24.15 20.10 -5.31
C VAL A 76 -23.80 20.22 -3.82
N ASP A 77 -24.58 19.62 -2.93
CA ASP A 77 -24.31 19.64 -1.48
C ASP A 77 -22.97 18.96 -1.14
N LEU A 78 -22.61 17.87 -1.84
CA LEU A 78 -21.34 17.18 -1.70
C LEU A 78 -20.17 18.03 -2.22
N GLU A 79 -20.30 18.64 -3.40
CA GLU A 79 -19.28 19.51 -3.99
C GLU A 79 -18.99 20.74 -3.10
N ASP A 80 -20.04 21.36 -2.55
CA ASP A 80 -19.91 22.47 -1.59
C ASP A 80 -19.22 22.00 -0.29
N THR A 81 -19.59 20.81 0.19
CA THR A 81 -18.99 20.20 1.39
C THR A 81 -17.51 19.87 1.15
N PHE A 82 -17.15 19.31 0.00
CA PHE A 82 -15.76 18.97 -0.32
C PHE A 82 -14.91 20.23 -0.46
N THR A 83 -15.47 21.27 -1.07
CA THR A 83 -14.83 22.58 -1.13
C THR A 83 -14.55 23.07 0.29
N LEU A 84 -15.54 23.06 1.19
CA LEU A 84 -15.35 23.47 2.58
C LEU A 84 -14.32 22.60 3.34
N GLU A 85 -14.33 21.30 3.13
CA GLU A 85 -13.37 20.35 3.72
C GLU A 85 -11.94 20.61 3.25
N SER A 86 -11.74 20.93 1.96
CA SER A 86 -10.42 21.21 1.42
C SER A 86 -9.81 22.50 1.96
N TRP A 87 -10.63 23.44 2.42
CA TRP A 87 -10.18 24.64 3.15
C TRP A 87 -9.87 24.39 4.63
N THR A 88 -10.55 23.42 5.25
CA THR A 88 -10.53 23.24 6.72
C THR A 88 -9.63 22.11 7.19
N THR A 89 -9.35 21.12 6.33
CA THR A 89 -8.51 19.99 6.68
C THR A 89 -7.05 20.36 6.37
N PRO A 90 -6.17 20.49 7.38
CA PRO A 90 -4.75 20.59 7.10
C PRO A 90 -4.33 19.31 6.38
N VAL A 91 -3.80 19.46 5.17
CA VAL A 91 -3.26 18.35 4.37
C VAL A 91 -2.33 17.52 5.27
N GLY A 92 -2.72 16.28 5.54
CA GLY A 92 -1.90 15.31 6.26
C GLY A 92 -2.22 15.06 7.73
N THR A 93 -3.28 15.63 8.33
CA THR A 93 -3.61 15.31 9.75
C THR A 93 -5.01 14.74 9.95
N THR A 94 -5.06 13.55 10.55
CA THR A 94 -6.18 13.11 11.39
C THR A 94 -6.42 14.15 12.49
N ALA A 95 -7.35 15.07 12.25
CA ALA A 95 -8.02 15.97 13.19
C ALA A 95 -7.26 16.34 14.48
N VAL A 96 -6.29 17.27 14.40
CA VAL A 96 -5.83 18.04 15.57
C VAL A 96 -5.93 19.54 15.25
N SER A 97 -6.73 20.25 16.04
CA SER A 97 -7.00 21.67 15.88
C SER A 97 -5.76 22.53 16.19
N LEU A 98 -5.25 23.26 15.21
CA LEU A 98 -4.23 24.31 15.41
C LEU A 98 -4.89 25.70 15.57
N PRO A 99 -4.31 26.60 16.39
CA PRO A 99 -4.81 27.95 16.56
C PRO A 99 -4.57 28.78 15.29
N ILE A 100 -5.64 29.43 14.82
CA ILE A 100 -5.66 30.30 13.64
C ILE A 100 -4.76 31.52 13.91
N ALA A 101 -3.61 31.59 13.24
CA ALA A 101 -2.80 32.81 13.18
C ALA A 101 -3.45 33.78 12.17
N THR A 102 -3.75 35.00 12.62
CA THR A 102 -4.52 36.03 11.89
C THR A 102 -3.64 36.91 10.99
N ASP A 103 -2.63 36.35 10.31
CA ASP A 103 -1.79 37.15 9.41
C ASP A 103 -2.39 37.14 7.99
N ASP A 104 -2.81 38.32 7.52
CA ASP A 104 -3.61 38.54 6.29
C ASP A 104 -2.84 38.27 4.97
N THR A 105 -1.60 37.79 5.03
CA THR A 105 -0.84 37.33 3.86
C THR A 105 -0.87 35.82 3.76
N LEU A 106 -2.07 35.25 3.57
CA LEU A 106 -2.19 33.86 3.17
C LEU A 106 -1.58 33.72 1.76
N PRO A 107 -0.50 32.95 1.58
CA PRO A 107 -0.05 32.61 0.25
C PRO A 107 -1.23 31.99 -0.49
N SER A 108 -1.35 32.29 -1.79
CA SER A 108 -2.31 31.64 -2.69
C SER A 108 -1.99 30.15 -2.74
N ALA A 109 -2.39 29.41 -1.72
CA ALA A 109 -2.20 27.99 -1.60
C ALA A 109 -2.91 27.36 -2.78
N ALA A 110 -2.17 26.58 -3.56
CA ALA A 110 -2.73 25.87 -4.68
C ALA A 110 -3.91 25.02 -4.16
N HIS A 111 -5.10 25.27 -4.69
CA HIS A 111 -6.33 24.71 -4.14
C HIS A 111 -6.37 23.19 -4.37
N VAL A 112 -6.57 22.43 -3.30
CA VAL A 112 -6.91 21.01 -3.37
C VAL A 112 -8.31 20.91 -3.97
N SER A 113 -8.43 20.17 -5.07
CA SER A 113 -9.72 19.87 -5.70
C SER A 113 -10.16 18.45 -5.35
N VAL A 114 -11.46 18.27 -5.17
CA VAL A 114 -12.05 16.98 -4.85
C VAL A 114 -13.18 16.75 -5.84
N ASP A 115 -13.02 15.74 -6.68
CA ASP A 115 -13.99 15.34 -7.69
C ASP A 115 -14.83 14.16 -7.17
N LEU A 116 -16.14 14.24 -7.32
CA LEU A 116 -17.05 13.14 -6.99
C LEU A 116 -16.98 12.07 -8.09
N ALA A 117 -16.49 10.86 -7.76
CA ALA A 117 -16.44 9.76 -8.72
C ALA A 117 -17.74 8.96 -8.75
N ASP A 118 -18.30 8.63 -7.58
CA ASP A 118 -19.58 7.96 -7.42
C ASP A 118 -20.17 8.26 -6.03
N PHE A 119 -21.48 8.05 -5.85
CA PHE A 119 -22.09 8.09 -4.52
C PHE A 119 -23.29 7.15 -4.37
N GLU A 120 -23.42 6.59 -3.17
CA GLU A 120 -24.56 5.76 -2.78
C GLU A 120 -25.38 6.48 -1.69
N PRO A 121 -26.55 7.05 -2.03
CA PRO A 121 -27.42 7.67 -1.04
C PRO A 121 -28.11 6.61 -0.17
N ARG A 122 -28.06 6.81 1.15
CA ARG A 122 -28.77 6.01 2.16
C ARG A 122 -29.70 6.90 2.97
N THR A 123 -30.53 6.30 3.82
CA THR A 123 -31.59 7.04 4.55
C THR A 123 -31.04 8.19 5.41
N GLU A 124 -29.90 7.99 6.07
CA GLU A 124 -29.27 8.99 6.96
C GLU A 124 -27.83 9.31 6.57
N GLN A 125 -27.25 8.53 5.65
CA GLN A 125 -25.84 8.62 5.26
C GLN A 125 -25.69 8.70 3.75
N ILE A 126 -24.60 9.28 3.28
CA ILE A 126 -24.20 9.32 1.88
C ILE A 126 -22.76 8.81 1.83
N LEU A 127 -22.53 7.77 1.05
CA LEU A 127 -21.19 7.28 0.78
C LEU A 127 -20.75 7.90 -0.54
N ALA A 128 -19.58 8.50 -0.56
CA ALA A 128 -19.02 9.13 -1.74
C ALA A 128 -17.63 8.54 -1.99
N ASP A 129 -17.45 7.98 -3.19
CA ASP A 129 -16.14 7.67 -3.71
C ASP A 129 -15.62 8.96 -4.36
N VAL A 130 -14.53 9.51 -3.84
CA VAL A 130 -13.98 10.80 -4.28
C VAL A 130 -12.57 10.64 -4.81
N VAL A 131 -12.20 11.48 -5.77
CA VAL A 131 -10.82 11.64 -6.25
C VAL A 131 -10.32 12.99 -5.76
N VAL A 132 -9.25 12.98 -4.99
CA VAL A 132 -8.60 14.19 -4.48
C VAL A 132 -7.39 14.50 -5.34
N ASN A 133 -7.39 15.66 -5.97
CA ASN A 133 -6.22 16.23 -6.65
C ASN A 133 -5.64 17.33 -5.78
N ASP A 134 -4.59 16.99 -5.05
CA ASP A 134 -3.79 17.94 -4.30
C ASP A 134 -2.56 18.32 -5.13
N PRO A 135 -2.41 19.58 -5.58
CA PRO A 135 -1.26 20.03 -6.36
C PRO A 135 0.06 19.95 -5.60
N ALA A 136 0.04 19.84 -4.27
CA ALA A 136 1.22 19.59 -3.45
C ALA A 136 1.64 18.12 -3.50
N LEU A 137 0.76 17.20 -3.90
CA LEU A 137 1.04 15.78 -4.03
C LEU A 137 1.26 15.40 -5.49
N PRO A 138 2.11 14.41 -5.77
CA PRO A 138 2.43 14.05 -7.14
C PRO A 138 1.40 13.10 -7.79
N PHE A 139 0.56 12.42 -7.01
CA PHE A 139 -0.55 11.62 -7.51
C PHE A 139 -1.88 12.12 -6.96
N SER A 140 -2.92 12.09 -7.79
CA SER A 140 -4.29 12.11 -7.28
C SER A 140 -4.60 10.77 -6.61
N TYR A 141 -5.32 10.81 -5.50
CA TYR A 141 -5.74 9.61 -4.77
C TYR A 141 -7.26 9.51 -4.73
N ARG A 142 -7.76 8.28 -4.66
CA ARG A 142 -9.16 8.00 -4.39
C ARG A 142 -9.34 7.58 -2.93
N GLU A 143 -10.47 7.94 -2.35
CA GLU A 143 -10.89 7.46 -1.04
C GLU A 143 -12.42 7.34 -0.99
N THR A 144 -12.94 6.45 -0.13
CA THR A 144 -14.36 6.42 0.19
C THR A 144 -14.62 7.26 1.44
N ARG A 145 -15.51 8.24 1.33
CA ARG A 145 -15.96 9.08 2.45
C ARG A 145 -17.41 8.77 2.80
N CYS A 146 -17.76 8.87 4.08
CA CYS A 146 -19.14 8.77 4.54
C CYS A 146 -19.57 10.12 5.12
N TYR A 147 -20.78 10.55 4.76
CA TYR A 147 -21.40 11.78 5.22
C TYR A 147 -22.72 11.47 5.89
N GLU A 148 -23.00 12.08 7.03
CA GLU A 148 -24.29 12.07 7.70
C GLU A 148 -25.04 13.36 7.36
N ARG A 149 -26.33 13.25 7.06
CA ARG A 149 -27.18 14.43 6.84
C ARG A 149 -27.63 14.99 8.19
N THR A 150 -27.22 16.21 8.49
CA THR A 150 -27.62 16.95 9.70
C THR A 150 -28.46 18.17 9.33
N ASP A 151 -29.10 18.81 10.31
CA ASP A 151 -29.82 20.07 10.11
C ASP A 151 -28.91 21.21 9.60
N ALA A 152 -27.59 21.09 9.82
CA ALA A 152 -26.57 22.05 9.39
C ALA A 152 -25.95 21.73 8.02
N GLY A 153 -26.41 20.66 7.34
CA GLY A 153 -25.83 20.16 6.09
C GLY A 153 -25.17 18.80 6.26
N LEU A 154 -24.33 18.43 5.29
CA LEU A 154 -23.56 17.18 5.32
C LEU A 154 -22.37 17.30 6.26
N ARG A 155 -22.14 16.27 7.07
CA ARG A 155 -20.98 16.20 7.97
C ARG A 155 -20.28 14.86 7.78
N ARG A 156 -18.96 14.85 7.64
CA ARG A 156 -18.18 13.61 7.58
C ARG A 156 -18.46 12.74 8.81
N ALA A 157 -18.70 11.46 8.58
CA ALA A 157 -19.02 10.45 9.57
C ALA A 157 -18.14 9.21 9.37
N GLU A 158 -18.05 8.36 10.40
CA GLU A 158 -17.41 7.06 10.27
C GLU A 158 -18.23 6.12 9.37
N ILE A 159 -17.54 5.26 8.62
CA ILE A 159 -18.16 4.29 7.74
C ILE A 159 -18.85 3.20 8.58
N GLY A 160 -20.19 3.19 8.56
CA GLY A 160 -20.99 2.28 9.38
C GLY A 160 -20.97 0.81 8.91
N PRO A 161 -21.40 -0.15 9.76
CA PRO A 161 -21.40 -1.59 9.45
C PRO A 161 -22.23 -1.94 8.20
N ALA A 162 -23.28 -1.17 7.93
CA ALA A 162 -24.13 -1.39 6.76
C ALA A 162 -23.41 -1.15 5.43
N PHE A 163 -22.32 -0.37 5.40
CA PHE A 163 -21.53 -0.13 4.19
C PHE A 163 -20.86 -1.41 3.70
N TRP A 164 -20.21 -2.09 4.63
CA TRP A 164 -19.43 -3.30 4.37
C TRP A 164 -20.32 -4.44 3.84
N GLY A 165 -21.55 -4.51 4.34
CA GLY A 165 -22.48 -5.59 4.05
C GLY A 165 -22.20 -6.83 4.90
N GLU A 166 -22.76 -7.97 4.49
CA GLU A 166 -22.57 -9.22 5.24
C GLU A 166 -21.12 -9.72 5.14
N PRO A 167 -20.53 -10.24 6.24
CA PRO A 167 -19.27 -10.95 6.19
C PRO A 167 -19.33 -12.13 5.22
N GLN A 168 -18.25 -12.33 4.47
CA GLN A 168 -18.08 -13.40 3.51
C GLN A 168 -16.78 -14.14 3.77
N GLN A 169 -16.69 -15.33 3.18
CA GLN A 169 -15.48 -16.15 3.18
C GLN A 169 -15.23 -16.68 1.78
N LEU A 170 -13.96 -16.79 1.42
CA LEU A 170 -13.50 -17.37 0.16
C LEU A 170 -12.28 -18.23 0.49
N GLN A 171 -12.23 -19.45 -0.04
CA GLN A 171 -11.05 -20.28 0.05
C GLN A 171 -10.49 -20.46 -1.36
N SER A 172 -9.23 -20.09 -1.55
CA SER A 172 -8.46 -20.33 -2.77
C SER A 172 -7.59 -21.59 -2.59
N ARG A 173 -6.59 -21.79 -3.45
CA ARG A 173 -5.69 -22.94 -3.35
C ARG A 173 -4.84 -22.89 -2.08
N TYR A 174 -4.27 -21.73 -1.75
CA TYR A 174 -3.35 -21.56 -0.63
C TYR A 174 -3.87 -20.65 0.47
N PHE A 175 -4.98 -19.94 0.24
CA PHE A 175 -5.47 -18.92 1.17
C PHE A 175 -6.92 -19.14 1.59
N ALA A 176 -7.24 -18.68 2.80
CA ALA A 176 -8.60 -18.59 3.32
C ALA A 176 -8.89 -17.14 3.72
N PHE A 177 -9.75 -16.48 2.97
CA PHE A 177 -10.12 -15.08 3.14
C PHE A 177 -11.36 -14.93 4.02
N ARG A 178 -11.32 -13.93 4.90
CA ARG A 178 -12.48 -13.28 5.52
C ARG A 178 -12.52 -11.84 5.03
N PHE A 179 -13.69 -11.39 4.62
CA PHE A 179 -13.89 -10.06 4.06
C PHE A 179 -15.37 -9.69 4.14
N PHE A 180 -15.74 -8.49 3.72
CA PHE A 180 -17.14 -8.07 3.63
C PHE A 180 -17.62 -8.02 2.19
N ARG A 181 -18.94 -8.13 1.97
CA ARG A 181 -19.53 -8.18 0.61
C ARG A 181 -19.00 -7.08 -0.33
N ARG A 182 -18.75 -5.87 0.17
CA ARG A 182 -18.18 -4.75 -0.61
C ARG A 182 -16.87 -5.13 -1.32
N ASP A 183 -15.98 -5.85 -0.65
CA ASP A 183 -14.66 -6.22 -1.19
C ASP A 183 -14.69 -7.49 -2.06
N GLY A 184 -15.85 -8.13 -2.21
CA GLY A 184 -15.91 -9.50 -2.73
C GLY A 184 -15.41 -9.68 -4.16
N VAL A 185 -15.59 -8.69 -5.03
CA VAL A 185 -15.06 -8.73 -6.41
C VAL A 185 -13.54 -8.63 -6.40
N ALA A 186 -12.98 -7.65 -5.68
CA ALA A 186 -11.54 -7.45 -5.57
C ALA A 186 -10.85 -8.63 -4.89
N VAL A 187 -11.40 -9.16 -3.80
CA VAL A 187 -10.87 -10.33 -3.08
C VAL A 187 -10.88 -11.58 -3.98
N ALA A 188 -11.94 -11.81 -4.75
CA ALA A 188 -12.00 -12.96 -5.65
C ALA A 188 -10.90 -12.92 -6.73
N GLN A 189 -10.59 -11.73 -7.26
CA GLN A 189 -9.52 -11.54 -8.24
C GLN A 189 -8.13 -11.64 -7.58
N ALA A 190 -7.93 -10.92 -6.46
CA ALA A 190 -6.70 -10.93 -5.69
C ALA A 190 -6.31 -12.33 -5.21
N ALA A 191 -7.29 -13.18 -4.85
CA ALA A 191 -7.04 -14.56 -4.45
C ALA A 191 -6.27 -15.37 -5.50
N SER A 192 -6.60 -15.20 -6.78
CA SER A 192 -5.91 -15.89 -7.87
C SER A 192 -4.49 -15.36 -8.08
N CYS A 193 -4.29 -14.04 -7.96
CA CYS A 193 -2.97 -13.41 -8.02
C CYS A 193 -2.08 -13.84 -6.86
N LEU A 194 -2.64 -13.94 -5.65
CA LEU A 194 -1.93 -14.38 -4.46
C LEU A 194 -1.55 -15.87 -4.52
N ASP A 195 -2.42 -16.73 -5.05
CA ASP A 195 -2.06 -18.14 -5.30
C ASP A 195 -0.85 -18.23 -6.23
N ALA A 196 -0.83 -17.46 -7.32
CA ALA A 196 0.29 -17.44 -8.27
C ALA A 196 1.58 -16.87 -7.64
N LEU A 197 1.48 -15.78 -6.89
CA LEU A 197 2.60 -15.20 -6.15
C LEU A 197 3.15 -16.18 -5.11
N TYR A 198 2.28 -16.88 -4.38
CA TYR A 198 2.69 -17.90 -3.41
C TYR A 198 3.47 -19.03 -4.08
N GLU A 199 2.96 -19.57 -5.20
CA GLU A 199 3.66 -20.61 -5.97
C GLU A 199 5.04 -20.12 -6.45
N GLN A 200 5.12 -18.89 -6.97
CA GLN A 200 6.37 -18.29 -7.39
C GLN A 200 7.37 -18.18 -6.23
N LEU A 201 6.94 -17.66 -5.07
CA LEU A 201 7.80 -17.48 -3.91
C LEU A 201 8.25 -18.82 -3.32
N VAL A 202 7.37 -19.82 -3.28
CA VAL A 202 7.72 -21.18 -2.82
C VAL A 202 8.74 -21.84 -3.74
N VAL A 203 8.56 -21.73 -5.06
CA VAL A 203 9.53 -22.26 -6.04
C VAL A 203 10.86 -21.54 -5.89
N LEU A 204 10.83 -20.21 -5.78
CA LEU A 204 12.03 -19.38 -5.61
C LEU A 204 12.79 -19.81 -4.35
N LEU A 205 12.10 -19.92 -3.21
CA LEU A 205 12.67 -20.28 -1.92
C LEU A 205 12.99 -21.78 -1.75
N GLN A 206 12.67 -22.60 -2.76
CA GLN A 206 12.82 -24.06 -2.71
C GLN A 206 12.12 -24.69 -1.50
N LEU A 207 11.00 -24.10 -1.08
CA LEU A 207 10.23 -24.56 0.08
C LEU A 207 9.52 -25.87 -0.25
N ASN A 208 9.53 -26.80 0.71
CA ASN A 208 8.75 -28.02 0.58
C ASN A 208 7.26 -27.71 0.81
N THR A 209 6.48 -27.71 -0.26
CA THR A 209 5.01 -27.49 -0.26
C THR A 209 4.24 -28.46 0.63
N ALA A 210 4.83 -29.58 1.05
CA ALA A 210 4.18 -30.51 1.97
C ALA A 210 3.82 -29.88 3.33
N HIS A 211 4.41 -28.74 3.69
CA HIS A 211 4.16 -28.05 4.97
C HIS A 211 2.90 -27.17 4.98
N THR A 212 2.30 -26.82 3.83
CA THR A 212 1.02 -26.10 3.81
C THR A 212 -0.18 -27.04 3.97
N VAL A 213 -0.26 -27.68 5.14
CA VAL A 213 -1.44 -28.47 5.54
C VAL A 213 -2.65 -27.55 5.77
N HIS A 214 -2.41 -26.28 6.07
CA HIS A 214 -3.45 -25.29 6.33
C HIS A 214 -3.32 -24.08 5.41
N PRO A 215 -4.46 -23.57 4.87
CA PRO A 215 -4.44 -22.36 4.08
C PRO A 215 -4.02 -21.16 4.93
N ILE A 216 -3.21 -20.28 4.35
CA ILE A 216 -2.82 -19.01 4.97
C ILE A 216 -4.07 -18.15 5.12
N LYS A 217 -4.32 -17.65 6.33
CA LYS A 217 -5.54 -16.90 6.62
C LYS A 217 -5.32 -15.42 6.31
N VAL A 218 -6.27 -14.82 5.59
CA VAL A 218 -6.27 -13.40 5.24
C VAL A 218 -7.56 -12.76 5.73
N ASP A 219 -7.46 -11.67 6.49
CA ASP A 219 -8.61 -10.89 6.96
C ASP A 219 -8.55 -9.48 6.33
N VAL A 220 -9.47 -9.24 5.39
CA VAL A 220 -9.71 -7.90 4.82
C VAL A 220 -10.71 -7.19 5.73
N THR A 221 -10.20 -6.28 6.55
CA THR A 221 -10.92 -5.70 7.69
C THR A 221 -11.47 -4.30 7.41
N SER A 222 -12.57 -3.98 8.07
CA SER A 222 -13.24 -2.67 8.05
C SER A 222 -12.58 -1.64 8.98
N GLN A 223 -11.36 -1.89 9.45
CA GLN A 223 -10.58 -1.00 10.30
C GLN A 223 -9.14 -0.96 9.80
N ILE A 224 -8.48 0.20 9.89
CA ILE A 224 -7.04 0.29 9.62
C ILE A 224 -6.31 -0.50 10.70
N PRO A 225 -5.64 -1.62 10.38
CA PRO A 225 -5.02 -2.45 11.40
C PRO A 225 -3.73 -1.79 11.90
N ALA A 226 -3.49 -1.86 13.21
CA ALA A 226 -2.21 -1.43 13.78
C ALA A 226 -1.03 -2.33 13.36
N THR A 227 -1.31 -3.58 12.97
CA THR A 227 -0.31 -4.54 12.50
C THR A 227 -0.86 -5.36 11.32
N THR A 228 -0.01 -5.67 10.35
CA THR A 228 -0.37 -6.50 9.18
C THR A 228 -0.32 -8.00 9.46
N LEU A 229 0.23 -8.40 10.61
CA LEU A 229 0.23 -9.77 11.12
C LEU A 229 -0.46 -9.79 12.48
N LYS A 230 -1.45 -10.68 12.66
CA LYS A 230 -2.07 -10.96 13.96
C LYS A 230 -2.01 -12.45 14.26
N PHE A 231 -1.79 -12.80 15.51
CA PHE A 231 -1.98 -14.17 15.99
C PHE A 231 -3.44 -14.34 16.38
N GLY A 232 -4.12 -15.30 15.75
CA GLY A 232 -5.49 -15.67 16.09
C GLY A 232 -5.54 -16.50 17.38
N ASP A 233 -6.71 -16.56 18.01
CA ASP A 233 -6.96 -17.36 19.22
C ASP A 233 -6.73 -18.87 18.98
N ASP A 234 -6.77 -19.31 17.72
CA ASP A 234 -6.50 -20.67 17.29
C ASP A 234 -5.01 -20.97 17.10
N GLY A 235 -4.13 -20.02 17.46
CA GLY A 235 -2.68 -20.12 17.28
C GLY A 235 -2.22 -19.92 15.85
N ASN A 236 -3.13 -19.72 14.89
CA ASN A 236 -2.78 -19.47 13.49
C ASN A 236 -2.47 -18.00 13.27
N GLN A 237 -1.52 -17.72 12.38
CA GLN A 237 -1.21 -16.37 11.94
C GLN A 237 -2.21 -15.94 10.86
N TRP A 238 -2.71 -14.72 11.03
CA TRP A 238 -3.59 -14.04 10.08
C TRP A 238 -2.82 -12.88 9.45
N LEU A 239 -2.86 -12.81 8.12
CA LEU A 239 -2.54 -11.61 7.37
C LEU A 239 -3.74 -10.67 7.50
N VAL A 240 -3.55 -9.49 8.11
CA VAL A 240 -4.64 -8.53 8.34
C VAL A 240 -4.39 -7.30 7.48
N ILE A 241 -5.33 -7.02 6.59
CA ILE A 241 -5.21 -6.00 5.55
C ILE A 241 -6.43 -5.09 5.64
N ALA A 242 -6.25 -3.77 5.55
CA ALA A 242 -7.39 -2.85 5.49
C ALA A 242 -8.16 -3.06 4.19
N SER A 243 -9.49 -2.89 4.21
CA SER A 243 -10.22 -2.79 2.94
C SER A 243 -9.70 -1.59 2.12
N PRO A 244 -9.60 -1.70 0.78
CA PRO A 244 -9.27 -0.59 -0.09
C PRO A 244 -10.12 0.66 0.15
N ALA A 245 -11.39 0.48 0.55
CA ALA A 245 -12.32 1.58 0.83
C ALA A 245 -11.95 2.42 2.07
N LEU A 246 -11.03 1.97 2.92
CA LEU A 246 -10.51 2.74 4.06
C LEU A 246 -9.29 3.59 3.71
N MET A 247 -8.72 3.37 2.53
CA MET A 247 -7.39 3.87 2.18
C MET A 247 -7.47 4.99 1.15
N ALA A 248 -6.57 5.97 1.28
CA ALA A 248 -6.30 6.96 0.25
C ALA A 248 -5.34 6.36 -0.80
N ILE A 249 -5.89 5.65 -1.78
CA ILE A 249 -5.09 4.89 -2.75
C ILE A 249 -4.82 5.77 -3.98
N PRO A 250 -3.58 5.86 -4.48
CA PRO A 250 -3.31 6.51 -5.76
C PRO A 250 -4.25 5.99 -6.87
N THR A 251 -4.77 6.90 -7.68
CA THR A 251 -5.70 6.55 -8.77
C THR A 251 -5.10 5.59 -9.81
N THR A 252 -3.79 5.41 -9.81
CA THR A 252 -3.03 4.49 -10.66
C THR A 252 -3.00 3.04 -10.18
N ILE A 253 -3.38 2.76 -8.93
CA ILE A 253 -3.40 1.41 -8.34
C ILE A 253 -4.84 0.99 -8.17
N ASP A 254 -5.30 -0.13 -8.75
CA ASP A 254 -6.67 -0.61 -8.50
C ASP A 254 -6.82 -1.37 -7.17
N ASP A 255 -8.04 -1.75 -6.80
CA ASP A 255 -8.31 -2.42 -5.51
C ASP A 255 -7.69 -3.84 -5.45
N VAL A 256 -7.47 -4.48 -6.60
CA VAL A 256 -6.86 -5.81 -6.68
C VAL A 256 -5.37 -5.70 -6.42
N ASP A 257 -4.69 -4.79 -7.14
CA ASP A 257 -3.28 -4.47 -6.95
C ASP A 257 -3.01 -4.02 -5.51
N TYR A 258 -3.92 -3.23 -4.93
CA TYR A 258 -3.85 -2.86 -3.52
C TYR A 258 -3.81 -4.10 -2.61
N LEU A 259 -4.80 -4.97 -2.72
CA LEU A 259 -4.95 -6.15 -1.85
C LEU A 259 -3.78 -7.12 -2.02
N VAL A 260 -3.31 -7.34 -3.25
CA VAL A 260 -2.16 -8.20 -3.53
C VAL A 260 -0.91 -7.62 -2.87
N GLN A 261 -0.60 -6.35 -3.13
CA GLN A 261 0.60 -5.70 -2.62
C GLN A 261 0.61 -5.57 -1.09
N ALA A 262 -0.53 -5.28 -0.47
CA ALA A 262 -0.68 -5.22 0.98
C ALA A 262 -0.52 -6.60 1.64
N ALA A 263 -0.95 -7.68 0.97
CA ALA A 263 -0.73 -9.05 1.43
C ALA A 263 0.73 -9.51 1.24
N THR A 264 1.44 -9.01 0.22
CA THR A 264 2.82 -9.42 -0.11
C THR A 264 3.78 -9.21 1.05
N VAL A 265 3.72 -8.06 1.74
CA VAL A 265 4.68 -7.73 2.82
C VAL A 265 4.66 -8.77 3.95
N PRO A 266 3.51 -9.05 4.59
CA PRO A 266 3.48 -10.06 5.63
C PRO A 266 3.59 -11.48 5.07
N LEU A 267 3.17 -11.75 3.82
CA LEU A 267 3.38 -13.06 3.19
C LEU A 267 4.87 -13.41 3.01
N VAL A 268 5.67 -12.49 2.44
CA VAL A 268 7.12 -12.66 2.30
C VAL A 268 7.78 -12.86 3.66
N ARG A 269 7.32 -12.12 4.68
CA ARG A 269 7.77 -12.30 6.05
C ARG A 269 7.46 -13.69 6.59
N LEU A 270 6.28 -14.25 6.33
CA LEU A 270 5.95 -15.62 6.74
C LEU A 270 6.88 -16.63 6.05
N LEU A 271 7.04 -16.53 4.74
CA LEU A 271 7.81 -17.50 3.97
C LEU A 271 9.30 -17.47 4.30
N ILE A 272 9.88 -16.31 4.59
CA ILE A 272 11.30 -16.27 4.98
C ILE A 272 11.53 -16.94 6.34
N TYR A 273 10.56 -16.89 7.26
CA TYR A 273 10.64 -17.59 8.54
C TYR A 273 10.49 -19.11 8.41
N ASP A 274 9.92 -19.61 7.30
CA ASP A 274 9.91 -21.04 7.00
C ASP A 274 11.24 -21.51 6.40
N VAL A 275 11.95 -20.62 5.68
CA VAL A 275 13.30 -20.90 5.14
C VAL A 275 14.34 -20.93 6.25
N ILE A 276 14.23 -20.02 7.20
CA ILE A 276 15.20 -19.82 8.27
C ILE A 276 14.66 -20.50 9.53
N ASP A 277 15.29 -21.58 9.97
CA ASP A 277 14.91 -22.21 11.23
C ASP A 277 14.99 -21.17 12.36
N ASN A 278 13.86 -20.92 13.04
CA ASN A 278 13.63 -19.75 13.91
C ASN A 278 14.64 -19.63 15.06
N ASP A 279 15.37 -20.70 15.38
CA ASP A 279 16.33 -20.75 16.50
C ASP A 279 17.80 -20.53 16.09
N MET A 280 18.18 -20.59 14.81
CA MET A 280 19.59 -20.83 14.46
C MET A 280 20.30 -19.76 13.64
N ALA A 281 19.61 -18.99 12.78
CA ALA A 281 20.32 -17.92 12.07
C ALA A 281 20.84 -16.90 13.09
N SER A 282 22.16 -16.95 13.29
CA SER A 282 22.84 -16.09 14.24
C SER A 282 22.39 -14.65 14.03
N GLN A 283 22.21 -13.88 15.11
CA GLN A 283 21.87 -12.44 15.03
C GLN A 283 22.78 -11.68 14.04
N ARG A 284 23.93 -12.26 13.73
CA ARG A 284 24.88 -11.82 12.73
C ARG A 284 24.31 -11.74 11.30
N TRP A 285 23.53 -12.72 10.85
CA TRP A 285 22.97 -12.72 9.48
C TRP A 285 21.66 -11.95 9.35
N ARG A 286 21.18 -11.32 10.42
CA ARG A 286 19.91 -10.59 10.43
C ARG A 286 19.78 -9.52 9.33
N PRO A 287 20.79 -8.68 9.03
CA PRO A 287 20.65 -7.72 7.95
C PRO A 287 20.46 -8.40 6.58
N LEU A 288 21.10 -9.56 6.34
CA LEU A 288 20.96 -10.29 5.07
C LEU A 288 19.59 -10.98 4.97
N ILE A 289 19.03 -11.40 6.09
CA ILE A 289 17.66 -11.93 6.17
C ILE A 289 16.63 -10.83 5.88
N GLU A 290 16.81 -9.64 6.45
CA GLU A 290 15.95 -8.49 6.14
C GLU A 290 16.14 -8.04 4.67
N ALA A 291 17.34 -8.17 4.11
CA ALA A 291 17.61 -7.92 2.70
C ALA A 291 16.92 -8.95 1.80
N ALA A 292 16.92 -10.24 2.19
CA ALA A 292 16.17 -11.27 1.49
C ALA A 292 14.66 -10.98 1.48
N ARG A 293 14.12 -10.45 2.59
CA ARG A 293 12.72 -10.00 2.64
C ARG A 293 12.45 -8.85 1.66
N LEU A 294 13.31 -7.84 1.64
CA LEU A 294 13.16 -6.70 0.72
C LEU A 294 13.34 -7.12 -0.74
N TRP A 295 14.31 -7.99 -1.02
CA TRP A 295 14.53 -8.59 -2.34
C TRP A 295 13.29 -9.36 -2.82
N LEU A 296 12.78 -10.31 -2.03
CA LEU A 296 11.57 -11.08 -2.36
C LEU A 296 10.35 -10.19 -2.56
N PHE A 297 10.23 -9.13 -1.76
CA PHE A 297 9.20 -8.12 -1.94
C PHE A 297 9.33 -7.43 -3.30
N TRP A 298 10.54 -7.07 -3.75
CA TRP A 298 10.74 -6.52 -5.08
C TRP A 298 10.52 -7.55 -6.21
N GLU A 299 10.89 -8.80 -6.01
CA GLU A 299 10.65 -9.89 -6.98
C GLU A 299 9.17 -10.26 -7.12
N SER A 300 8.30 -9.80 -6.21
CA SER A 300 6.85 -10.03 -6.28
C SER A 300 6.16 -9.31 -7.45
N GLY A 301 6.82 -8.31 -8.06
CA GLY A 301 6.28 -7.60 -9.23
C GLY A 301 5.11 -6.64 -8.95
N GLY A 302 4.78 -6.35 -7.68
CA GLY A 302 3.71 -5.42 -7.32
C GLY A 302 4.06 -3.93 -7.55
N PRO A 303 3.10 -3.00 -7.40
CA PRO A 303 3.31 -1.57 -7.66
C PRO A 303 4.51 -0.94 -6.92
N LEU A 304 4.84 -1.44 -5.71
CA LEU A 304 5.95 -0.93 -4.93
C LEU A 304 7.32 -1.45 -5.40
N SER A 305 7.39 -2.54 -6.17
CA SER A 305 8.66 -3.06 -6.68
C SER A 305 9.27 -2.18 -7.77
N ALA A 306 8.43 -1.40 -8.47
CA ALA A 306 8.89 -0.42 -9.46
C ALA A 306 9.84 0.63 -8.86
N TRP A 307 9.80 0.83 -7.54
CA TRP A 307 10.65 1.78 -6.80
C TRP A 307 12.02 1.21 -6.41
N ARG A 308 12.31 -0.06 -6.69
CA ARG A 308 13.60 -0.71 -6.39
C ARG A 308 14.79 0.10 -6.89
N TYR A 309 14.74 0.54 -8.15
CA TYR A 309 15.83 1.32 -8.75
C TYR A 309 15.99 2.67 -8.06
N ASP A 310 14.90 3.41 -7.89
CA ASP A 310 14.91 4.74 -7.27
C ASP A 310 15.44 4.66 -5.83
N VAL A 311 14.86 3.79 -4.98
CA VAL A 311 15.29 3.62 -3.59
C VAL A 311 16.75 3.21 -3.45
N THR A 312 17.22 2.32 -4.32
CA THR A 312 18.61 1.86 -4.27
C THR A 312 19.57 2.94 -4.79
N SER A 313 19.25 3.59 -5.91
CA SER A 313 20.07 4.70 -6.44
C SER A 313 20.14 5.87 -5.47
N TRP A 314 19.06 6.15 -4.74
CA TRP A 314 19.02 7.14 -3.66
C TRP A 314 19.99 6.79 -2.52
N LEU A 315 20.07 5.51 -2.14
CA LEU A 315 21.03 5.08 -1.13
C LEU A 315 22.47 5.28 -1.60
N TYR A 316 22.78 4.99 -2.86
CA TYR A 316 24.13 5.10 -3.39
C TYR A 316 24.50 6.49 -3.92
N ALA A 317 23.52 7.39 -4.08
CA ALA A 317 23.76 8.79 -4.41
C ALA A 317 24.55 9.45 -3.28
N ASP A 318 25.49 10.31 -3.64
CA ASP A 318 26.48 10.91 -2.74
C ASP A 318 25.82 11.43 -1.45
N VAL A 319 26.14 10.81 -0.31
CA VAL A 319 25.57 11.14 1.00
C VAL A 319 25.88 12.59 1.38
N GLU A 320 26.94 13.20 0.83
CA GLU A 320 27.22 14.64 0.96
C GLU A 320 26.11 15.50 0.36
N GLN A 321 25.53 15.06 -0.76
CA GLN A 321 24.37 15.69 -1.34
C GLN A 321 23.24 15.65 -0.31
N TRP A 322 22.87 14.48 0.21
CA TRP A 322 21.79 14.30 1.20
C TRP A 322 21.94 15.13 2.47
N ALA A 323 23.16 15.24 3.00
CA ALA A 323 23.46 16.01 4.21
C ALA A 323 23.29 17.52 4.02
N SER A 324 23.33 18.00 2.78
CA SER A 324 23.16 19.41 2.43
C SER A 324 21.81 19.73 1.79
N LEU A 325 20.98 18.72 1.47
CA LEU A 325 19.67 18.94 0.84
C LEU A 325 18.76 19.70 1.79
N SER A 326 18.40 20.90 1.36
CA SER A 326 17.20 21.56 1.87
C SER A 326 15.98 20.68 1.55
N LEU A 327 14.85 20.90 2.23
CA LEU A 327 13.58 20.22 1.90
C LEU A 327 13.22 20.31 0.40
N SER A 328 13.73 21.33 -0.30
CA SER A 328 13.58 21.56 -1.74
C SER A 328 14.46 20.67 -2.64
N ASP A 329 15.52 20.04 -2.13
CA ASP A 329 16.50 19.31 -2.95
C ASP A 329 16.31 17.78 -2.92
N ARG A 330 15.16 17.29 -2.43
CA ARG A 330 14.85 15.85 -2.39
C ARG A 330 14.97 15.22 -3.79
N PRO A 331 15.35 13.93 -3.89
CA PRO A 331 15.41 13.25 -5.18
C PRO A 331 14.11 13.38 -5.96
N GLU A 332 14.23 13.46 -7.28
CA GLU A 332 13.08 13.38 -8.17
C GLU A 332 12.26 12.14 -7.80
N ARG A 333 10.94 12.29 -7.68
CA ARG A 333 10.00 11.21 -7.30
C ARG A 333 10.08 10.71 -5.85
N TYR A 334 10.87 11.31 -4.95
CA TYR A 334 10.84 10.97 -3.51
C TYR A 334 9.43 11.09 -2.90
N GLN A 335 8.75 12.19 -3.20
CA GLN A 335 7.40 12.43 -2.69
C GLN A 335 6.39 11.44 -3.27
N GLN A 336 6.59 10.99 -4.52
CA GLN A 336 5.76 9.97 -5.15
C GLN A 336 5.90 8.65 -4.42
N PHE A 337 7.13 8.25 -4.08
CA PHE A 337 7.39 7.05 -3.30
C PHE A 337 6.69 7.10 -1.93
N CYS A 338 6.82 8.21 -1.21
CA CYS A 338 6.18 8.36 0.10
C CYS A 338 4.66 8.30 0.02
N GLN A 339 4.05 9.05 -0.91
CA GLN A 339 2.61 8.98 -1.12
C GLN A 339 2.16 7.56 -1.51
N MET A 340 2.97 6.84 -2.29
CA MET A 340 2.69 5.45 -2.65
C MET A 340 2.62 4.57 -1.40
N LEU A 341 3.61 4.67 -0.51
CA LEU A 341 3.65 3.90 0.74
C LEU A 341 2.50 4.23 1.69
N ASP A 342 2.13 5.51 1.81
CA ASP A 342 0.98 5.95 2.61
C ASP A 342 -0.31 5.30 2.13
N GLY A 343 -0.49 5.17 0.82
CA GLY A 343 -1.64 4.48 0.22
C GLY A 343 -1.75 3.02 0.65
N PHE A 344 -0.66 2.38 1.06
CA PHE A 344 -0.61 1.02 1.60
C PHE A 344 -0.59 0.94 3.13
N ASN A 345 -0.64 2.07 3.84
CA ASN A 345 -0.39 2.16 5.28
C ASN A 345 0.95 1.49 5.67
N LEU A 346 1.99 1.70 4.86
CA LEU A 346 3.33 1.16 5.11
C LEU A 346 4.28 2.29 5.46
N HIS A 347 5.09 2.08 6.49
CA HIS A 347 6.24 2.95 6.73
C HIS A 347 7.46 2.38 5.99
N PRO A 348 8.37 3.20 5.40
CA PRO A 348 9.58 2.68 4.76
C PRO A 348 10.39 1.73 5.66
N LEU A 349 10.42 2.02 6.97
CA LEU A 349 11.11 1.18 7.97
C LEU A 349 10.49 -0.21 8.14
N ASP A 350 9.20 -0.41 7.82
CA ASP A 350 8.56 -1.74 7.83
C ASP A 350 9.08 -2.62 6.69
N LEU A 351 9.50 -1.99 5.59
CA LEU A 351 10.14 -2.61 4.43
C LEU A 351 11.67 -2.63 4.55
N SER A 352 12.21 -2.23 5.70
CA SER A 352 13.66 -2.11 5.91
C SER A 352 14.36 -1.05 5.04
N ILE A 353 13.63 -0.06 4.55
CA ILE A 353 14.16 1.03 3.71
C ILE A 353 14.57 2.20 4.63
N PRO A 354 15.80 2.75 4.52
CA PRO A 354 16.34 3.80 5.41
C PRO A 354 15.81 5.20 5.09
N LEU A 355 14.52 5.33 4.76
CA LEU A 355 13.90 6.59 4.38
C LEU A 355 12.83 6.97 5.42
N LEU A 356 12.57 8.27 5.55
CA LEU A 356 11.54 8.81 6.42
C LEU A 356 10.54 9.61 5.59
N CYS A 357 9.32 9.08 5.46
CA CYS A 357 8.24 9.82 4.83
C CYS A 357 7.67 10.81 5.83
N ASN A 358 8.10 12.06 5.71
CA ASN A 358 7.65 13.15 6.59
C ASN A 358 6.28 13.63 6.09
N THR A 359 5.23 12.90 6.46
CA THR A 359 3.84 13.23 6.16
C THR A 359 3.25 14.15 7.23
N ASP A 360 3.78 14.09 8.45
CA ASP A 360 3.41 14.99 9.55
C ASP A 360 4.24 16.28 9.54
N THR A 361 3.86 17.21 8.67
CA THR A 361 4.38 18.59 8.68
C THR A 361 4.16 19.32 10.03
N THR A 362 3.30 18.81 10.92
CA THR A 362 3.02 19.45 12.23
C THR A 362 4.05 19.14 13.31
N THR A 363 4.88 18.10 13.14
CA THR A 363 6.14 17.96 13.90
C THR A 363 7.31 18.60 13.16
N ALA A 364 7.08 19.66 12.37
CA ALA A 364 8.17 20.51 11.84
C ALA A 364 9.07 21.13 12.93
N GLY A 365 8.68 21.10 14.22
CA GLY A 365 9.54 21.46 15.36
C GLY A 365 10.29 20.29 16.02
N ALA A 366 9.89 19.05 15.73
CA ALA A 366 10.58 17.82 16.13
C ALA A 366 10.86 16.96 14.91
N ALA A 367 11.19 17.62 13.80
CA ALA A 367 11.98 16.99 12.78
C ALA A 367 13.26 16.57 13.51
N VAL A 368 13.34 15.28 13.81
CA VAL A 368 14.57 14.61 14.18
C VAL A 368 15.41 14.60 12.90
N TYR A 369 15.84 15.81 12.50
CA TYR A 369 16.92 16.05 11.57
C TYR A 369 18.16 15.51 12.26
N ILE A 370 18.48 14.25 12.01
CA ILE A 370 19.78 13.73 12.40
C ILE A 370 20.73 13.95 11.23
N PHE A 371 21.08 15.21 11.02
CA PHE A 371 22.41 15.55 10.53
C PHE A 371 23.18 16.09 11.73
N SER A 372 23.73 15.21 12.58
CA SER A 372 24.80 15.65 13.48
C SER A 372 26.15 15.24 12.91
N THR A 373 26.68 16.09 12.05
CA THR A 373 28.00 16.74 12.16
C THR A 373 29.24 16.00 12.66
N ASN A 374 29.38 14.68 12.76
CA ASN A 374 30.70 14.07 12.95
C ASN A 374 30.80 12.63 12.40
N TRP A 375 31.57 12.44 11.32
CA TRP A 375 31.68 11.21 10.52
C TRP A 375 33.18 10.82 10.36
N PRO A 376 33.69 9.72 10.97
CA PRO A 376 35.11 9.32 10.87
C PRO A 376 35.46 8.12 9.96
N VAL A 377 36.67 8.13 9.37
CA VAL A 377 37.04 7.45 8.11
C VAL A 377 38.41 6.76 8.23
N ALA A 378 38.50 5.46 8.57
CA ALA A 378 39.70 4.61 8.37
C ALA A 378 39.45 3.11 8.65
N LEU A 379 40.13 2.24 7.90
CA LEU A 379 39.97 0.77 7.94
C LEU A 379 40.84 0.06 9.01
N ASP A 380 41.81 0.74 9.63
CA ASP A 380 42.71 0.16 10.64
C ASP A 380 42.10 0.10 12.07
N ASP A 381 40.90 0.66 12.27
CA ASP A 381 40.25 0.77 13.59
C ASP A 381 39.31 -0.41 13.94
N LEU A 382 39.18 -1.42 13.08
CA LEU A 382 38.35 -2.60 13.35
C LEU A 382 39.01 -3.64 14.29
N ALA A 383 40.23 -3.40 14.77
CA ALA A 383 41.00 -4.37 15.57
C ALA A 383 41.59 -3.88 16.91
N ALA A 384 41.31 -2.66 17.40
CA ALA A 384 41.91 -2.15 18.64
C ALA A 384 40.86 -1.49 19.59
N PRO A 385 41.11 -1.47 20.92
CA PRO A 385 40.08 -1.13 21.90
C PRO A 385 39.77 0.37 21.93
N LEU A 386 38.48 0.70 21.74
CA LEU A 386 37.76 1.94 22.08
C LEU A 386 38.65 3.10 22.58
N ALA A 387 39.22 3.89 21.67
CA ALA A 387 39.79 5.20 22.03
C ALA A 387 38.67 6.25 21.99
N CYS A 388 38.49 6.91 23.11
CA CYS A 388 37.25 7.54 23.51
C CYS A 388 37.66 8.94 24.01
N THR A 389 37.39 10.02 23.28
CA THR A 389 37.86 11.35 23.67
C THR A 389 36.92 11.99 24.68
N LYS A 390 37.49 12.49 25.79
CA LYS A 390 36.75 13.26 26.80
C LYS A 390 36.51 14.67 26.26
N SER A 391 35.25 15.00 26.01
CA SER A 391 34.81 16.39 26.00
C SER A 391 35.04 16.99 27.39
N GLY A 392 35.47 18.26 27.44
CA GLY A 392 35.92 18.97 28.64
C GLY A 392 34.86 19.22 29.71
N ASP A 393 33.62 18.78 29.49
CA ASP A 393 32.55 18.81 30.49
C ASP A 393 32.25 17.38 30.96
N ALA A 394 32.45 17.15 32.26
CA ALA A 394 32.48 15.83 32.85
C ALA A 394 31.13 15.11 32.72
N SER A 395 31.02 14.14 31.81
CA SER A 395 30.42 12.79 31.99
C SER A 395 29.95 12.09 30.69
N ARG A 396 30.27 12.59 29.49
CA ARG A 396 29.90 11.90 28.24
C ARG A 396 31.08 11.64 27.33
N LEU A 397 31.27 10.36 27.02
CA LEU A 397 32.17 9.83 26.01
C LEU A 397 31.32 9.55 24.77
N TYR A 398 31.64 10.19 23.64
CA TYR A 398 30.97 9.96 22.37
C TYR A 398 31.88 9.10 21.50
N CYS A 399 31.42 7.91 21.12
CA CYS A 399 32.02 7.11 20.06
C CYS A 399 31.17 7.31 18.81
N LEU A 400 31.80 7.77 17.73
CA LEU A 400 31.14 8.14 16.47
C LEU A 400 31.53 7.12 15.40
N TYR A 401 30.55 6.61 14.64
CA TYR A 401 30.74 5.81 13.42
C TYR A 401 29.96 6.50 12.29
N PRO A 402 30.50 6.64 11.07
CA PRO A 402 29.66 6.97 9.93
C PRO A 402 28.95 5.70 9.43
N PRO A 403 27.76 5.82 8.83
CA PRO A 403 27.36 4.90 7.79
C PRO A 403 28.16 5.25 6.54
N ASN A 404 29.38 4.70 6.40
CA ASN A 404 29.85 4.46 5.04
C ASN A 404 28.81 3.53 4.41
N ILE A 405 28.24 3.91 3.26
CA ILE A 405 27.48 2.94 2.47
C ILE A 405 28.42 1.76 2.30
N PRO A 406 28.05 0.56 2.79
CA PRO A 406 28.95 -0.57 2.78
C PRO A 406 29.37 -0.83 1.35
N SER A 407 30.62 -0.53 1.03
CA SER A 407 31.21 -0.81 -0.27
C SER A 407 31.97 -2.13 -0.21
N ARG A 408 32.28 -2.62 0.99
CA ARG A 408 32.96 -3.88 1.23
C ARG A 408 32.10 -4.87 2.00
N LEU A 409 32.30 -6.16 1.79
CA LEU A 409 31.61 -7.21 2.54
C LEU A 409 31.97 -7.16 4.04
N ALA A 410 33.17 -6.71 4.37
CA ALA A 410 33.60 -6.52 5.76
C ALA A 410 32.80 -5.42 6.48
N ASP A 411 32.36 -4.38 5.76
CA ASP A 411 31.52 -3.30 6.32
C ASP A 411 30.08 -3.77 6.55
N LEU A 412 29.69 -4.86 5.90
CA LEU A 412 28.43 -5.54 6.07
C LEU A 412 28.45 -6.55 7.24
N ALA A 413 29.57 -6.68 7.95
CA ALA A 413 29.63 -7.50 9.14
C ALA A 413 28.80 -6.88 10.28
N PRO A 414 28.00 -7.68 10.99
CA PRO A 414 27.14 -7.20 12.07
C PRO A 414 27.98 -6.71 13.24
N THR A 415 27.75 -5.47 13.64
CA THR A 415 28.35 -4.90 14.84
C THR A 415 27.63 -5.43 16.08
N ALA A 416 28.40 -5.92 17.06
CA ALA A 416 27.85 -6.45 18.32
C ALA A 416 27.07 -5.34 19.06
N SER A 417 25.90 -5.69 19.59
CA SER A 417 24.97 -4.76 20.26
C SER A 417 25.64 -3.99 21.41
N ALA A 418 25.96 -2.72 21.20
CA ALA A 418 26.42 -1.81 22.24
C ALA A 418 25.22 -1.18 22.98
N ARG A 419 25.34 -1.03 24.31
CA ARG A 419 24.32 -0.45 25.22
C ARG A 419 23.85 0.95 24.78
N TYR A 420 22.59 1.27 25.09
CA TYR A 420 21.77 2.31 24.43
C TYR A 420 21.75 3.67 25.14
N ASP A 421 21.68 4.74 24.34
CA ASP A 421 21.23 6.12 24.68
C ASP A 421 20.30 6.59 23.53
N ASP A 422 19.23 7.34 23.81
CA ASP A 422 18.04 7.44 22.93
C ASP A 422 18.28 8.09 21.55
N ALA A 423 19.18 9.07 21.44
CA ALA A 423 19.46 9.76 20.16
C ALA A 423 20.33 8.94 19.18
N ASP A 424 21.05 7.93 19.70
CA ASP A 424 21.83 6.99 18.89
C ASP A 424 20.94 5.93 18.24
N GLU A 425 19.74 5.68 18.77
CA GLU A 425 18.88 4.58 18.34
C GLU A 425 18.39 4.78 16.89
N ILE A 426 17.89 5.97 16.57
CA ILE A 426 17.38 6.28 15.22
C ILE A 426 18.52 6.22 14.19
N ARG A 427 19.73 6.67 14.53
CA ARG A 427 20.90 6.59 13.63
C ARG A 427 21.28 5.16 13.34
N ARG A 428 21.38 4.34 14.38
CA ARG A 428 21.70 2.92 14.23
C ARG A 428 20.63 2.18 13.45
N LEU A 429 19.36 2.55 13.65
CA LEU A 429 18.25 2.01 12.86
C LEU A 429 18.40 2.37 11.37
N LEU A 430 18.64 3.64 11.04
CA LEU A 430 18.83 4.08 9.65
C LEU A 430 20.08 3.46 9.02
N ALA A 431 21.20 3.39 9.73
CA ALA A 431 22.41 2.72 9.26
C ALA A 431 22.18 1.22 9.03
N TYR A 432 21.48 0.54 9.95
CA TYR A 432 21.07 -0.86 9.79
C TYR A 432 20.16 -1.05 8.57
N ARG A 433 19.22 -0.13 8.31
CA ARG A 433 18.36 -0.21 7.11
C ARG A 433 19.12 0.09 5.81
N ALA A 434 20.10 1.00 5.84
CA ALA A 434 21.01 1.22 4.72
C ALA A 434 21.82 -0.04 4.41
N GLN A 435 22.32 -0.73 5.44
CA GLN A 435 22.95 -2.02 5.32
C GLN A 435 22.02 -3.06 4.68
N VAL A 436 20.74 -3.09 5.05
CA VAL A 436 19.75 -4.00 4.44
C VAL A 436 19.55 -3.73 2.95
N VAL A 437 19.39 -2.47 2.54
CA VAL A 437 19.25 -2.13 1.11
C VAL A 437 20.54 -2.44 0.34
N ALA A 438 21.73 -2.16 0.90
CA ALA A 438 23.00 -2.54 0.29
C ALA A 438 23.16 -4.07 0.17
N MET A 439 22.79 -4.84 1.20
CA MET A 439 22.76 -6.31 1.11
C MET A 439 21.72 -6.82 0.11
N THR A 440 20.69 -6.04 -0.19
CA THR A 440 19.72 -6.43 -1.20
C THR A 440 20.40 -6.47 -2.56
N THR A 441 21.29 -5.51 -2.89
CA THR A 441 22.05 -5.53 -4.15
C THR A 441 23.01 -6.72 -4.29
N ILE A 442 23.45 -7.32 -3.17
CA ILE A 442 24.17 -8.60 -3.20
C ILE A 442 23.26 -9.71 -3.74
N LEU A 443 22.02 -9.79 -3.27
CA LEU A 443 21.06 -10.79 -3.74
C LEU A 443 20.74 -10.61 -5.23
N GLU A 444 20.69 -9.36 -5.70
CA GLU A 444 20.53 -9.06 -7.12
C GLU A 444 21.77 -9.46 -7.94
N TYR A 445 22.96 -9.09 -7.47
CA TYR A 445 24.22 -9.48 -8.11
C TYR A 445 24.33 -10.98 -8.23
N VAL A 446 24.03 -11.74 -7.17
CA VAL A 446 24.14 -13.20 -7.24
C VAL A 446 23.08 -13.82 -8.15
N THR A 447 21.89 -13.19 -8.24
CA THR A 447 20.87 -13.57 -9.23
C THR A 447 21.41 -13.42 -10.65
N GLU A 448 22.08 -12.30 -10.95
CA GLU A 448 22.64 -12.04 -12.28
C GLU A 448 23.86 -12.94 -12.57
N ALA A 449 24.81 -13.02 -11.64
CA ALA A 449 26.10 -13.68 -11.85
C ALA A 449 26.04 -15.21 -11.75
N TYR A 450 25.23 -15.75 -10.85
CA TYR A 450 25.17 -17.18 -10.54
C TYR A 450 23.79 -17.82 -10.84
N GLY A 451 22.82 -17.04 -11.30
CA GLY A 451 21.52 -17.49 -11.77
C GLY A 451 20.38 -17.37 -10.74
N PRO A 452 19.12 -17.63 -11.16
CA PRO A 452 17.93 -17.28 -10.38
C PRO A 452 17.77 -18.02 -9.05
N SER A 453 18.42 -19.18 -8.87
CA SER A 453 18.39 -19.94 -7.62
C SER A 453 19.51 -19.57 -6.64
N ALA A 454 20.49 -18.77 -7.06
CA ALA A 454 21.67 -18.45 -6.27
C ALA A 454 21.36 -17.71 -4.95
N PRO A 455 20.48 -16.69 -4.91
CA PRO A 455 20.13 -16.01 -3.65
C PRO A 455 19.65 -16.98 -2.58
N VAL A 456 18.89 -18.00 -3.00
CA VAL A 456 18.27 -18.97 -2.10
C VAL A 456 19.31 -19.96 -1.57
N SER A 457 20.25 -20.39 -2.42
CA SER A 457 21.41 -21.17 -1.96
C SER A 457 22.25 -20.40 -0.92
N LEU A 458 22.42 -19.09 -1.11
CA LEU A 458 23.11 -18.24 -0.13
C LEU A 458 22.34 -18.20 1.20
N ILE A 459 21.02 -17.98 1.15
CA ILE A 459 20.15 -17.91 2.35
C ILE A 459 20.18 -19.23 3.14
N HIS A 460 20.06 -20.38 2.45
CA HIS A 460 20.11 -21.71 3.10
C HIS A 460 21.47 -22.01 3.74
N ALA A 461 22.55 -21.42 3.24
CA ALA A 461 23.89 -21.63 3.76
C ALA A 461 24.23 -20.78 4.99
N LEU A 462 23.44 -19.73 5.30
CA LEU A 462 23.77 -18.78 6.38
C LEU A 462 23.93 -19.42 7.76
N ASP A 463 23.19 -20.50 8.02
CA ASP A 463 23.30 -21.20 9.31
C ASP A 463 24.55 -22.08 9.44
N SER A 464 25.14 -22.45 8.31
CA SER A 464 26.31 -23.34 8.27
C SER A 464 27.65 -22.62 8.35
N TYR A 465 27.67 -21.29 8.19
CA TYR A 465 28.89 -20.50 8.07
C TYR A 465 28.87 -19.24 8.95
N GLU A 466 30.02 -18.95 9.57
CA GLU A 466 30.16 -17.82 10.48
C GLU A 466 30.67 -16.54 9.79
N ASP A 467 31.26 -16.64 8.60
CA ASP A 467 31.92 -15.54 7.91
C ASP A 467 31.71 -15.61 6.38
N TRP A 468 31.90 -14.46 5.72
CA TRP A 468 31.74 -14.33 4.27
C TRP A 468 32.75 -15.18 3.48
N ASP A 469 33.99 -15.32 3.95
CA ASP A 469 35.04 -16.06 3.24
C ASP A 469 34.64 -17.53 3.05
N SER A 470 34.22 -18.17 4.14
CA SER A 470 33.79 -19.57 4.15
C SER A 470 32.48 -19.76 3.40
N LEU A 471 31.53 -18.84 3.60
CA LEU A 471 30.22 -18.87 2.95
C LEU A 471 30.33 -18.77 1.42
N LEU A 472 31.04 -17.76 0.90
CA LEU A 472 31.14 -17.51 -0.54
C LEU A 472 31.99 -18.58 -1.25
N LEU A 473 33.08 -19.03 -0.61
CA LEU A 473 33.89 -20.10 -1.16
C LEU A 473 33.09 -21.39 -1.27
N TRP A 474 32.22 -21.69 -0.30
CA TRP A 474 31.40 -22.89 -0.35
C TRP A 474 30.22 -22.79 -1.33
N VAL A 475 29.47 -21.69 -1.29
CA VAL A 475 28.26 -21.52 -2.12
C VAL A 475 28.63 -21.31 -3.60
N TYR A 476 29.66 -20.50 -3.88
CA TYR A 476 29.97 -20.02 -5.23
C TYR A 476 31.36 -20.42 -5.74
N GLY A 477 32.23 -20.97 -4.89
CA GLY A 477 33.57 -21.37 -5.31
C GLY A 477 34.51 -20.19 -5.59
N VAL A 478 34.21 -19.00 -5.07
CA VAL A 478 35.01 -17.78 -5.24
C VAL A 478 35.45 -17.23 -3.90
N ASP A 479 36.61 -16.59 -3.86
CA ASP A 479 37.03 -15.83 -2.68
C ASP A 479 36.27 -14.50 -2.57
N THR A 480 36.25 -13.95 -1.36
CA THR A 480 35.55 -12.71 -1.01
C THR A 480 35.99 -11.53 -1.85
N ALA A 481 37.29 -11.41 -2.17
CA ALA A 481 37.81 -10.29 -2.95
C ALA A 481 37.28 -10.32 -4.40
N THR A 482 37.25 -11.51 -5.01
CA THR A 482 36.70 -11.72 -6.35
C THR A 482 35.20 -11.45 -6.37
N PHE A 483 34.46 -11.94 -5.38
CA PHE A 483 33.03 -11.70 -5.25
C PHE A 483 32.72 -10.21 -5.07
N GLU A 484 33.41 -9.54 -4.15
CA GLU A 484 33.21 -8.13 -3.83
C GLU A 484 33.50 -7.24 -5.04
N SER A 485 34.58 -7.52 -5.78
CA SER A 485 34.88 -6.80 -7.02
C SER A 485 33.76 -6.96 -8.05
N GLY A 486 33.21 -8.16 -8.22
CA GLY A 486 32.11 -8.39 -9.16
C GLY A 486 30.81 -7.72 -8.73
N TRP A 487 30.52 -7.71 -7.43
CA TRP A 487 29.37 -7.00 -6.87
C TRP A 487 29.49 -5.48 -7.02
N GLN A 488 30.67 -4.90 -6.76
CA GLN A 488 30.92 -3.47 -6.96
C GLN A 488 30.75 -3.07 -8.44
N GLU A 489 31.27 -3.88 -9.37
CA GLU A 489 31.06 -3.66 -10.80
C GLU A 489 29.57 -3.73 -11.18
N TYR A 490 28.82 -4.68 -10.61
CA TYR A 490 27.37 -4.77 -10.76
C TYR A 490 26.67 -3.50 -10.28
N VAL A 491 26.95 -3.03 -9.06
CA VAL A 491 26.32 -1.85 -8.48
C VAL A 491 26.63 -0.60 -9.32
N ALA A 492 27.88 -0.44 -9.74
CA ALA A 492 28.31 0.67 -10.59
C ALA A 492 27.57 0.68 -11.93
N ARG A 493 27.50 -0.48 -12.60
CA ARG A 493 26.78 -0.63 -13.87
C ARG A 493 25.28 -0.44 -13.72
N GLN A 494 24.69 -1.01 -12.67
CA GLN A 494 23.24 -1.07 -12.50
C GLN A 494 22.66 0.25 -11.99
N TYR A 495 23.35 0.95 -11.08
CA TYR A 495 22.82 2.14 -10.42
C TYR A 495 23.62 3.42 -10.73
N GLY A 496 24.63 3.35 -11.60
CA GLY A 496 25.43 4.51 -11.98
C GLY A 496 26.35 5.02 -10.88
N VAL A 497 26.73 4.17 -9.94
CA VAL A 497 27.68 4.50 -8.87
C VAL A 497 29.09 4.54 -9.47
N ASP A 498 29.82 5.63 -9.28
CA ASP A 498 31.20 5.71 -9.74
C ASP A 498 32.08 4.80 -8.87
N ALA A 499 32.52 3.67 -9.44
CA ALA A 499 33.38 2.70 -8.75
C ALA A 499 34.75 3.30 -8.34
N ASP A 500 35.18 4.36 -9.03
CA ASP A 500 36.46 5.02 -8.81
C ASP A 500 36.35 6.23 -7.88
N GLN A 501 35.13 6.70 -7.57
CA GLN A 501 34.99 7.66 -6.48
C GLN A 501 35.31 6.95 -5.18
N PRO A 502 36.44 7.28 -4.49
CA PRO A 502 36.56 6.88 -3.11
C PRO A 502 35.31 7.42 -2.42
N THR A 503 34.60 6.60 -1.68
CA THR A 503 33.56 7.06 -0.75
C THR A 503 34.26 8.00 0.24
N SER A 504 34.40 9.26 -0.15
CA SER A 504 35.51 10.10 0.27
C SER A 504 35.14 10.77 1.57
N GLY A 505 35.27 10.04 2.66
CA GLY A 505 35.20 10.66 3.97
C GLY A 505 36.25 11.78 4.18
N ALA A 506 37.25 11.93 3.29
CA ALA A 506 38.21 13.03 3.30
C ALA A 506 37.65 14.38 2.81
N VAL A 507 36.64 14.41 1.92
CA VAL A 507 36.02 15.65 1.41
C VAL A 507 35.02 16.21 2.44
N PHE A 508 34.32 15.32 3.14
CA PHE A 508 33.40 15.66 4.23
C PHE A 508 34.06 16.40 5.40
N ILE A 509 35.31 16.06 5.74
CA ILE A 509 36.07 16.74 6.81
C ILE A 509 36.23 18.24 6.52
N ASP A 510 36.42 18.62 5.25
CA ASP A 510 36.61 20.01 4.85
C ASP A 510 35.27 20.78 4.78
N ALA A 511 34.17 20.10 4.44
CA ALA A 511 32.82 20.67 4.47
C ALA A 511 32.33 20.92 5.92
N LEU A 512 32.64 20.01 6.84
CA LEU A 512 32.30 20.12 8.26
C LEU A 512 33.03 21.28 8.95
N ALA A 513 34.33 21.46 8.65
CA ALA A 513 35.12 22.57 9.18
C ALA A 513 34.58 23.95 8.74
N ARG A 514 33.98 24.04 7.55
CA ARG A 514 33.35 25.27 7.04
C ARG A 514 32.00 25.55 7.71
N PHE A 515 31.20 24.51 7.96
CA PHE A 515 29.89 24.65 8.60
C PHE A 515 30.00 25.01 10.10
N GLU A 516 30.94 24.41 10.84
CA GLU A 516 31.20 24.80 12.24
C GLU A 516 31.66 26.27 12.34
N ALA A 517 32.42 26.76 11.36
CA ALA A 517 32.81 28.16 11.29
C ALA A 517 31.59 29.09 11.09
N ASP A 518 30.62 28.71 10.26
CA ASP A 518 29.41 29.51 9.99
C ASP A 518 28.39 29.49 11.14
N VAL A 519 28.23 28.37 11.84
CA VAL A 519 27.31 28.26 12.99
C VAL A 519 27.83 29.04 14.21
N THR A 520 29.15 29.07 14.42
CA THR A 520 29.77 29.84 15.50
C THR A 520 29.59 31.36 15.31
N VAL A 521 29.44 31.83 14.07
CA VAL A 521 29.22 33.25 13.76
C VAL A 521 27.76 33.70 14.00
N SER A 522 26.78 32.80 13.89
CA SER A 522 25.35 33.15 14.09
C SER A 522 24.88 33.17 15.54
N TYR A 523 25.55 32.45 16.46
CA TYR A 523 25.17 32.43 17.89
C TYR A 523 26.04 33.33 18.78
N GLY A 524 26.93 34.12 18.17
CA GLY A 524 27.82 35.06 18.85
C GLY A 524 27.54 36.51 18.50
N ARG A 525 26.32 37.02 18.71
CA ARG A 525 26.05 38.45 18.91
C ARG A 525 24.75 38.72 19.66
#